data_AF-A0A382ZG90-F1
#
_entry.id   AF-A0A382ZG90-F1
#
_cell.length_a   1.000
_cell.length_b   1.000
_cell.length_c   1.000
_cell.angle_alpha   90.00
_cell.angle_beta   90.00
_cell.angle_gamma   90.00
#
_symmetry.space_group_name_H-M   'P 1'
#
loop_
_entity.id
_entity.type
_entity.pdbx_description
1 polymer ?
#
loop_
_entity_poly.entity_id
_entity_poly.type
_entity_poly.pdbx_seq_one_letter_code
_entity_poly.pdbx_strand_id
1 'polypeptide(L)'
;MTQLHRDEIRTKEVIEWKGIHLLHFSNSSCSQKTRIFLNLKGIDWISHSVNLVTDENYSDWFLGINPRALVPVLVDDGNVHIESNDIIQYLENKFPEPSLIPNEYIESISTLLTEEDDLHIDIRNISFRFLFGKIGKKKDSSIKKLEEDSGTIQGKEDSHKAMGLTFYKDFNEEGITDESVI
;
A
#
# COMPACT_ATOMS: atom_id res chain seq x y z
N MET A 1 -11.18 -3.56 6.87
CA MET A 1 -11.09 -4.49 5.72
C MET A 1 -11.23 -3.71 4.44
N THR A 2 -10.11 -3.27 3.90
CA THR A 2 -9.96 -2.60 2.59
C THR A 2 -9.81 -3.62 1.46
N GLN A 3 -10.67 -4.65 1.49
CA GLN A 3 -10.91 -5.45 0.30
C GLN A 3 -11.75 -4.61 -0.68
N LEU A 4 -11.31 -4.54 -1.93
CA LEU A 4 -12.05 -3.86 -2.99
C LEU A 4 -13.21 -4.73 -3.51
N HIS A 5 -14.31 -4.10 -3.91
CA HIS A 5 -15.35 -4.83 -4.62
C HIS A 5 -14.86 -5.21 -6.02
N ARG A 6 -15.22 -6.41 -6.49
CA ARG A 6 -14.81 -6.91 -7.82
C ARG A 6 -15.19 -5.96 -8.96
N ASP A 7 -16.28 -5.23 -8.81
CA ASP A 7 -16.77 -4.28 -9.81
C ASP A 7 -15.88 -3.02 -9.90
N GLU A 8 -15.21 -2.65 -8.81
CA GLU A 8 -14.31 -1.48 -8.74
C GLU A 8 -12.94 -1.74 -9.37
N ILE A 9 -12.52 -3.01 -9.45
CA ILE A 9 -11.25 -3.43 -10.05
C ILE A 9 -11.37 -3.32 -11.57
N ARG A 10 -10.75 -2.34 -12.20
CA ARG A 10 -10.78 -2.14 -13.67
C ARG A 10 -9.80 -3.05 -14.40
N THR A 11 -8.68 -3.40 -13.78
CA THR A 11 -7.69 -4.34 -14.34
C THR A 11 -8.17 -5.77 -14.11
N LYS A 12 -9.07 -6.24 -14.98
CA LYS A 12 -9.86 -7.46 -14.71
C LYS A 12 -9.03 -8.75 -14.66
N GLU A 13 -7.85 -8.82 -15.27
CA GLU A 13 -7.05 -10.05 -15.23
C GLU A 13 -6.68 -10.49 -13.80
N VAL A 14 -6.52 -9.55 -12.85
CA VAL A 14 -6.16 -9.89 -11.47
C VAL A 14 -7.25 -10.65 -10.75
N ILE A 15 -8.52 -10.53 -11.17
CA ILE A 15 -9.66 -11.23 -10.54
C ILE A 15 -9.68 -12.73 -10.88
N GLU A 16 -8.91 -13.13 -11.90
CA GLU A 16 -8.76 -14.50 -12.36
C GLU A 16 -7.51 -15.19 -11.78
N TRP A 17 -6.62 -14.43 -11.14
CA TRP A 17 -5.43 -14.95 -10.49
C TRP A 17 -5.78 -15.95 -9.38
N LYS A 18 -4.94 -16.98 -9.21
CA LYS A 18 -5.16 -18.10 -8.29
C LYS A 18 -4.02 -18.23 -7.30
N GLY A 19 -4.37 -18.49 -6.04
CA GLY A 19 -3.43 -18.47 -4.94
C GLY A 19 -3.12 -17.06 -4.48
N ILE A 20 -2.01 -16.93 -3.73
CA ILE A 20 -1.57 -15.67 -3.14
C ILE A 20 -0.61 -14.96 -4.08
N HIS A 21 -0.94 -13.75 -4.46
CA HIS A 21 -0.07 -12.87 -5.24
C HIS A 21 0.18 -11.59 -4.46
N LEU A 22 1.38 -11.04 -4.59
CA LEU A 22 1.74 -9.76 -3.99
C LEU A 22 2.32 -8.84 -5.05
N LEU A 23 1.69 -7.70 -5.26
CA LEU A 23 2.30 -6.58 -5.97
C LEU A 23 3.07 -5.74 -4.94
N HIS A 24 4.39 -5.60 -5.13
CA HIS A 24 5.26 -4.99 -4.13
C HIS A 24 6.46 -4.26 -4.70
N PHE A 25 7.07 -3.41 -3.87
CA PHE A 25 8.33 -2.76 -4.16
C PHE A 25 9.36 -3.08 -3.08
N SER A 26 10.59 -3.43 -3.48
CA SER A 26 11.62 -3.93 -2.57
C SER A 26 11.96 -2.97 -1.42
N ASN A 27 11.90 -1.66 -1.68
CA ASN A 27 12.28 -0.60 -0.75
C ASN A 27 11.08 0.09 -0.08
N SER A 28 9.85 -0.43 -0.26
CA SER A 28 8.68 0.01 0.50
C SER A 28 8.64 -0.72 1.83
N SER A 29 8.58 0.00 2.95
CA SER A 29 8.45 -0.56 4.30
C SER A 29 7.19 -1.41 4.43
N CYS A 30 6.05 -0.92 3.94
CA CYS A 30 4.78 -1.66 3.91
C CYS A 30 4.92 -2.97 3.11
N SER A 31 5.59 -2.93 1.95
CA SER A 31 5.88 -4.12 1.14
C SER A 31 6.82 -5.10 1.85
N GLN A 32 7.85 -4.59 2.53
CA GLN A 32 8.77 -5.41 3.32
C GLN A 32 8.04 -6.11 4.47
N LYS A 33 7.21 -5.38 5.21
CA LYS A 33 6.40 -5.91 6.32
C LYS A 33 5.53 -7.08 5.84
N THR A 34 4.79 -6.92 4.75
CA THR A 34 3.95 -8.00 4.19
C THR A 34 4.77 -9.20 3.70
N ARG A 35 5.92 -8.98 3.03
CA ARG A 35 6.80 -10.09 2.61
C ARG A 35 7.36 -10.85 3.80
N ILE A 36 7.84 -10.15 4.83
CA ILE A 36 8.35 -10.77 6.06
C ILE A 36 7.25 -11.64 6.67
N PHE A 37 6.04 -11.09 6.80
CA PHE A 37 4.90 -11.80 7.34
C PHE A 37 4.57 -13.08 6.56
N LEU A 38 4.44 -12.99 5.22
CA LEU A 38 4.18 -14.16 4.36
C LEU A 38 5.24 -15.26 4.54
N ASN A 39 6.51 -14.89 4.58
CA ASN A 39 7.61 -15.84 4.74
C ASN A 39 7.65 -16.47 6.15
N LEU A 40 7.41 -15.69 7.20
CA LEU A 40 7.34 -16.22 8.57
C LEU A 40 6.16 -17.19 8.77
N LYS A 41 5.04 -16.93 8.09
CA LYS A 41 3.89 -17.84 8.04
C LYS A 41 4.12 -19.08 7.18
N GLY A 42 5.17 -19.12 6.35
CA GLY A 42 5.39 -20.19 5.38
C GLY A 42 4.32 -20.23 4.27
N ILE A 43 3.72 -19.08 3.93
CA ILE A 43 2.72 -18.98 2.86
C ILE A 43 3.45 -18.88 1.53
N ASP A 44 3.13 -19.78 0.59
CA ASP A 44 3.59 -19.67 -0.80
C ASP A 44 2.89 -18.51 -1.50
N TRP A 45 3.65 -17.66 -2.18
CA TRP A 45 3.13 -16.49 -2.88
C TRP A 45 3.88 -16.18 -4.18
N ILE A 46 3.16 -15.57 -5.11
CA ILE A 46 3.67 -15.17 -6.42
C ILE A 46 4.02 -13.68 -6.38
N SER A 47 5.26 -13.37 -6.72
CA SER A 47 5.81 -12.02 -6.67
C SER A 47 5.55 -11.24 -7.95
N HIS A 48 4.99 -10.04 -7.82
CA HIS A 48 4.89 -9.04 -8.88
C HIS A 48 5.59 -7.75 -8.44
N SER A 49 6.71 -7.42 -9.07
CA SER A 49 7.44 -6.19 -8.72
C SER A 49 6.82 -4.98 -9.40
N VAL A 50 6.62 -3.91 -8.64
CA VAL A 50 6.14 -2.61 -9.14
C VAL A 50 7.19 -1.55 -8.82
N ASN A 51 7.77 -0.93 -9.84
CA ASN A 51 8.85 0.02 -9.69
C ASN A 51 8.31 1.44 -9.39
N LEU A 52 8.39 1.81 -8.11
CA LEU A 52 7.97 3.15 -7.67
C LEU A 52 8.90 4.27 -8.12
N VAL A 53 10.17 3.99 -8.47
CA VAL A 53 11.11 5.02 -8.95
C VAL A 53 10.74 5.46 -10.37
N THR A 54 10.16 4.57 -11.16
CA THR A 54 9.72 4.87 -12.53
C THR A 54 8.27 5.34 -12.62
N ASP A 55 7.57 5.42 -11.47
CA ASP A 55 6.13 5.69 -11.34
C ASP A 55 5.23 4.61 -11.97
N GLU A 56 5.64 3.34 -11.92
CA GLU A 56 4.84 2.24 -12.48
C GLU A 56 3.47 2.07 -11.78
N ASN A 57 3.41 2.42 -10.49
CA ASN A 57 2.18 2.45 -9.69
C ASN A 57 1.16 3.51 -10.16
N TYR A 58 1.55 4.42 -11.05
CA TYR A 58 0.66 5.39 -11.69
C TYR A 58 0.22 4.95 -13.09
N SER A 59 0.61 3.76 -13.55
CA SER A 59 0.12 3.21 -14.82
C SER A 59 -1.38 2.96 -14.77
N ASP A 60 -2.06 2.98 -15.92
CA ASP A 60 -3.50 2.66 -15.99
C ASP A 60 -3.77 1.23 -15.49
N TRP A 61 -2.82 0.33 -15.74
CA TRP A 61 -2.85 -1.03 -15.25
C TRP A 61 -2.86 -1.08 -13.72
N PHE A 62 -1.95 -0.38 -13.04
CA PHE A 62 -1.88 -0.41 -11.58
C PHE A 62 -3.03 0.37 -10.93
N LEU A 63 -3.41 1.53 -11.46
CA LEU A 63 -4.56 2.31 -10.98
C LEU A 63 -5.88 1.57 -11.17
N GLY A 64 -5.96 0.68 -12.17
CA GLY A 64 -7.09 -0.22 -12.31
C GLY A 64 -7.15 -1.35 -11.27
N ILE A 65 -6.07 -1.58 -10.52
CA ILE A 65 -6.02 -2.53 -9.39
C ILE A 65 -6.21 -1.80 -8.07
N ASN A 66 -5.41 -0.76 -7.82
CA ASN A 66 -5.45 0.03 -6.59
C ASN A 66 -5.53 1.54 -6.93
N PRO A 67 -6.68 2.19 -6.69
CA PRO A 67 -6.87 3.61 -7.02
C PRO A 67 -6.05 4.57 -6.14
N ARG A 68 -5.44 4.08 -5.05
CA ARG A 68 -4.49 4.86 -4.23
C ARG A 68 -3.09 4.98 -4.84
N ALA A 69 -2.78 4.20 -5.89
CA ALA A 69 -1.43 4.09 -6.44
C ALA A 69 -0.38 3.63 -5.39
N LEU A 70 -0.77 2.85 -4.38
CA LEU A 70 0.12 2.39 -3.31
C LEU A 70 0.41 0.90 -3.40
N VAL A 71 1.57 0.51 -2.88
CA VAL A 71 1.97 -0.88 -2.65
C VAL A 71 2.18 -1.09 -1.14
N PRO A 72 1.98 -2.30 -0.60
CA PRO A 72 1.66 -3.54 -1.30
C PRO A 72 0.19 -3.68 -1.71
N VAL A 73 -0.08 -4.55 -2.66
CA VAL A 73 -1.43 -5.07 -2.95
C VAL A 73 -1.38 -6.59 -2.89
N LEU A 74 -2.22 -7.18 -2.06
CA LEU A 74 -2.42 -8.63 -2.01
C LEU A 74 -3.58 -9.01 -2.93
N VAL A 75 -3.39 -10.03 -3.76
CA VAL A 75 -4.48 -10.67 -4.50
C VAL A 75 -4.57 -12.12 -4.05
N ASP A 76 -5.73 -12.52 -3.55
CA ASP A 76 -5.99 -13.85 -3.02
C ASP A 76 -7.20 -14.47 -3.75
N ASP A 77 -6.93 -15.39 -4.67
CA ASP A 77 -7.94 -16.00 -5.55
C ASP A 77 -8.84 -14.94 -6.24
N GLY A 78 -8.20 -13.84 -6.66
CA GLY A 78 -8.82 -12.70 -7.31
C GLY A 78 -9.45 -11.66 -6.38
N ASN A 79 -9.38 -11.85 -5.06
CA ASN A 79 -9.80 -10.83 -4.09
C ASN A 79 -8.65 -9.87 -3.81
N VAL A 80 -8.88 -8.57 -4.01
CA VAL A 80 -7.84 -7.54 -3.92
C VAL A 80 -7.91 -6.81 -2.59
N HIS A 81 -6.80 -6.79 -1.87
CA HIS A 81 -6.61 -6.08 -0.59
C HIS A 81 -5.46 -5.07 -0.74
N ILE A 82 -5.67 -3.84 -0.28
CA ILE A 82 -4.78 -2.71 -0.62
C ILE A 82 -4.14 -2.00 0.58
N GLU A 83 -4.49 -2.35 1.83
CA GLU A 83 -3.83 -1.79 3.02
C GLU A 83 -2.99 -2.82 3.74
N SER A 84 -1.73 -2.47 4.03
CA SER A 84 -0.74 -3.44 4.54
C SER A 84 -1.10 -4.04 5.91
N ASN A 85 -1.68 -3.26 6.82
CA ASN A 85 -2.13 -3.72 8.13
C ASN A 85 -3.39 -4.61 8.02
N ASP A 86 -4.32 -4.26 7.13
CA ASP A 86 -5.49 -5.11 6.85
C ASP A 86 -5.08 -6.41 6.15
N ILE A 87 -4.11 -6.37 5.23
CA ILE A 87 -3.54 -7.54 4.56
C ILE A 87 -2.96 -8.51 5.60
N ILE A 88 -2.18 -8.01 6.55
CA ILE A 88 -1.56 -8.84 7.58
C ILE A 88 -2.61 -9.48 8.49
N GLN A 89 -3.60 -8.71 8.96
CA GLN A 89 -4.70 -9.25 9.76
C GLN A 89 -5.54 -10.27 8.98
N TYR A 90 -5.78 -10.01 7.69
CA TYR A 90 -6.47 -10.96 6.81
C TYR A 90 -5.71 -12.29 6.71
N LEU A 91 -4.40 -12.23 6.45
CA LEU A 91 -3.55 -13.40 6.33
C LEU A 91 -3.40 -14.14 7.68
N GLU A 92 -3.33 -13.43 8.80
CA GLU A 92 -3.32 -14.04 10.15
C GLU A 92 -4.59 -14.87 10.37
N ASN A 93 -5.75 -14.34 10.02
CA ASN A 93 -7.03 -15.02 10.17
C ASN A 93 -7.18 -16.20 9.18
N LYS A 94 -6.70 -16.06 7.94
CA LYS A 94 -6.77 -17.10 6.91
C LYS A 94 -5.78 -18.25 7.19
N PHE A 95 -4.60 -17.93 7.70
CA PHE A 95 -3.50 -18.85 8.00
C PHE A 95 -3.11 -18.71 9.49
N PRO A 96 -3.89 -19.35 10.39
CA PRO A 96 -3.74 -19.14 11.83
C PRO A 96 -2.40 -19.68 12.37
N GLU A 97 -1.79 -20.65 11.70
CA GLU A 97 -0.55 -21.29 12.15
C GLU A 97 0.63 -20.99 11.20
N PRO A 98 1.81 -20.64 11.72
CA PRO A 98 2.09 -20.32 13.13
C PRO A 98 1.49 -18.95 13.51
N SER A 99 0.91 -18.81 14.70
CA SER A 99 0.45 -17.48 15.17
C SER A 99 1.63 -16.51 15.26
N LEU A 100 1.53 -15.35 14.62
CA LEU A 100 2.54 -14.28 14.70
C LEU A 100 2.12 -13.16 15.63
N ILE A 101 0.91 -13.22 16.18
CA ILE A 101 0.42 -12.32 17.22
C ILE A 101 0.52 -13.06 18.56
N PRO A 102 1.36 -12.60 19.51
CA PRO A 102 1.40 -13.21 20.83
C PRO A 102 0.03 -13.10 21.52
N ASN A 103 -0.33 -14.12 22.30
CA ASN A 103 -1.67 -14.24 22.89
C ASN A 103 -2.07 -13.03 23.75
N GLU A 104 -1.12 -12.44 24.47
CA GLU A 104 -1.31 -11.25 25.29
C GLU A 104 -1.65 -9.98 24.48
N TYR A 105 -1.39 -9.98 23.18
CA TYR A 105 -1.66 -8.85 22.28
C TYR A 105 -2.87 -9.07 21.36
N ILE A 106 -3.55 -10.22 21.42
CA ILE A 106 -4.69 -10.51 20.54
C ILE A 106 -5.78 -9.42 20.64
N GLU A 107 -6.08 -8.94 21.84
CA GLU A 107 -7.10 -7.92 22.06
C GLU A 107 -6.63 -6.50 21.70
N SER A 108 -5.32 -6.26 21.69
CA SER A 108 -4.73 -4.92 21.49
C SER A 108 -4.04 -4.72 20.15
N ILE A 109 -3.86 -5.77 19.35
CA ILE A 109 -3.13 -5.70 18.07
C ILE A 109 -3.74 -4.69 17.10
N SER A 110 -5.08 -4.58 17.05
CA SER A 110 -5.74 -3.59 16.20
C SER A 110 -5.37 -2.16 16.61
N THR A 111 -5.22 -1.90 17.92
CA THR A 111 -4.80 -0.60 18.43
C THR A 111 -3.34 -0.34 18.08
N LEU A 112 -2.45 -1.31 18.31
CA LEU A 112 -1.03 -1.19 17.99
C LEU A 112 -0.78 -0.95 16.50
N LEU A 113 -1.55 -1.60 15.61
CA LEU A 113 -1.47 -1.37 14.17
C LEU A 113 -2.02 0.00 13.77
N THR A 114 -2.99 0.54 14.52
CA THR A 114 -3.48 1.92 14.29
C THR A 114 -2.41 2.93 14.70
N GLU A 115 -1.79 2.74 15.86
CA GLU A 115 -0.68 3.58 16.33
C GLU A 115 0.51 3.55 15.35
N GLU A 116 0.81 2.39 14.74
CA GLU A 116 1.82 2.28 13.69
C GLU A 116 1.46 3.06 12.43
N ASP A 117 0.19 3.05 12.03
CA ASP A 117 -0.31 3.80 10.87
C ASP A 117 -0.25 5.32 11.12
N ASP A 118 -0.59 5.77 12.33
CA ASP A 118 -0.49 7.17 12.74
C ASP A 118 0.96 7.70 12.65
N LEU A 119 1.94 6.88 13.05
CA LEU A 119 3.37 7.21 12.93
C LEU A 119 3.90 7.21 11.50
N HIS A 120 3.16 6.64 10.55
CA HIS A 120 3.63 6.45 9.18
C HIS A 120 3.90 7.79 8.48
N ILE A 121 3.12 8.84 8.77
CA ILE A 121 3.30 10.17 8.15
C ILE A 121 4.65 10.77 8.55
N ASP A 122 5.02 10.68 9.83
CA ASP A 122 6.27 11.23 10.35
C ASP A 122 7.46 10.45 9.81
N ILE A 123 7.38 9.12 9.82
CA ILE A 123 8.41 8.24 9.26
C ILE A 123 8.59 8.50 7.75
N ARG A 124 7.50 8.74 7.02
CA ARG A 124 7.55 9.09 5.59
C ARG A 124 8.31 10.40 5.40
N ASN A 125 8.01 11.45 6.18
CA ASN A 125 8.68 12.74 6.02
C ASN A 125 10.18 12.63 6.30
N ILE A 126 10.58 11.97 7.38
CA ILE A 126 12.00 11.71 7.71
C ILE A 126 12.67 10.91 6.59
N SER A 127 12.03 9.84 6.11
CA SER A 127 12.58 9.00 5.04
C SER A 127 12.75 9.76 3.72
N PHE A 128 11.76 10.56 3.33
CA PHE A 128 11.82 11.36 2.10
C PHE A 128 12.87 12.48 2.21
N ARG A 129 13.06 13.07 3.39
CA ARG A 129 14.08 14.10 3.63
C ARG A 129 15.50 13.53 3.57
N PHE A 130 15.76 12.45 4.31
CA PHE A 130 17.13 12.00 4.57
C PHE A 130 17.58 10.80 3.71
N LEU A 131 16.66 9.99 3.20
CA LEU A 131 17.00 8.77 2.44
C LEU A 131 16.72 8.93 0.95
N PHE A 132 15.53 9.39 0.57
CA PHE A 132 15.12 9.39 -0.83
C PHE A 132 15.45 10.71 -1.55
N GLY A 133 15.23 11.85 -0.90
CA GLY A 133 15.41 13.16 -1.51
C GLY A 133 14.77 13.23 -2.90
N LYS A 134 15.52 13.72 -3.89
CA LYS A 134 15.01 13.86 -5.26
C LYS A 134 14.51 12.57 -5.91
N ILE A 135 14.98 11.39 -5.48
CA ILE A 135 14.55 10.09 -6.03
C ILE A 135 13.08 9.82 -5.68
N GLY A 136 12.56 10.40 -4.59
CA GLY A 136 11.17 10.27 -4.19
C GLY A 136 10.18 11.11 -5.02
N LYS A 137 10.68 12.05 -5.84
CA LYS A 137 9.83 12.96 -6.62
C LYS A 137 9.04 12.18 -7.68
N LYS A 138 7.84 12.65 -7.95
CA LYS A 138 6.93 12.06 -8.93
C LYS A 138 6.89 12.90 -10.20
N LYS A 139 6.64 12.29 -11.34
CA LYS A 139 6.43 13.07 -12.58
C LYS A 139 5.09 13.81 -12.46
N ASP A 140 5.02 15.04 -12.92
CA ASP A 140 3.77 15.82 -12.91
C ASP A 140 2.65 15.11 -13.69
N SER A 141 3.02 14.41 -14.78
CA SER A 141 2.11 13.54 -15.53
C SER A 141 1.51 12.41 -14.69
N SER A 142 2.27 11.87 -13.74
CA SER A 142 1.83 10.80 -12.85
C SER A 142 0.85 11.34 -11.81
N ILE A 143 1.18 12.48 -11.20
CA ILE A 143 0.31 13.18 -10.24
C ILE A 143 -1.02 13.55 -10.91
N LYS A 144 -0.95 14.16 -12.10
CA LYS A 144 -2.15 14.52 -12.87
C LYS A 144 -3.01 13.31 -13.21
N LYS A 145 -2.40 12.19 -13.60
CA LYS A 145 -3.13 10.96 -13.87
C LYS A 145 -3.85 10.43 -12.62
N LEU A 146 -3.19 10.45 -11.46
CA LEU A 146 -3.85 10.06 -10.21
C LEU A 146 -5.00 11.01 -9.85
N GLU A 147 -4.83 12.32 -10.04
CA GLU A 147 -5.87 13.33 -9.83
C GLU A 147 -7.10 13.13 -10.74
N GLU A 148 -6.88 12.78 -12.00
CA GLU A 148 -7.96 12.52 -12.98
C GLU A 148 -8.60 11.13 -12.82
N ASP A 149 -7.96 10.21 -12.09
CA ASP A 149 -8.47 8.85 -11.93
C ASP A 149 -9.76 8.81 -11.08
N SER A 150 -10.79 8.10 -11.56
CA SER A 150 -12.10 8.01 -10.91
C SER A 150 -12.28 6.77 -10.03
N GLY A 151 -11.20 6.10 -9.64
CA GLY A 151 -11.30 4.85 -8.88
C GLY A 151 -11.86 5.07 -7.48
N THR A 152 -12.73 4.15 -7.04
CA THR A 152 -13.40 4.20 -5.74
C THR A 152 -12.92 3.06 -4.84
N ILE A 153 -13.13 3.23 -3.54
CA ILE A 153 -12.91 2.18 -2.54
C ILE A 153 -14.22 2.00 -1.79
N GLN A 154 -14.84 0.83 -1.93
CA GLN A 154 -16.11 0.50 -1.27
C GLN A 154 -17.24 1.47 -1.62
N GLY A 155 -17.29 1.89 -2.88
CA GLY A 155 -18.29 2.80 -3.44
C GLY A 155 -18.16 4.24 -2.95
N LYS A 156 -17.07 4.59 -2.26
CA LYS A 156 -16.81 5.94 -1.74
C LYS A 156 -15.56 6.54 -2.35
N GLU A 157 -15.56 7.87 -2.44
CA GLU A 157 -14.33 8.62 -2.63
C GLU A 157 -13.40 8.40 -1.43
N ASP A 158 -12.11 8.33 -1.73
CA ASP A 158 -11.10 8.01 -0.74
C ASP A 158 -10.29 9.23 -0.30
N SER A 159 -10.33 9.53 0.99
CA SER A 159 -9.56 10.62 1.60
C SER A 159 -8.05 10.41 1.52
N HIS A 160 -7.57 9.16 1.53
CA HIS A 160 -6.13 8.85 1.52
C HIS A 160 -5.48 9.22 0.19
N LYS A 161 -6.20 9.00 -0.92
CA LYS A 161 -5.79 9.46 -2.25
C LYS A 161 -5.54 10.97 -2.27
N ALA A 162 -6.45 11.77 -1.70
CA ALA A 162 -6.28 13.22 -1.62
C ALA A 162 -5.05 13.61 -0.80
N MET A 163 -4.85 12.98 0.37
CA MET A 163 -3.65 13.20 1.20
C MET A 163 -2.35 12.86 0.47
N GLY A 164 -2.34 11.75 -0.28
CA GLY A 164 -1.19 11.35 -1.09
C GLY A 164 -0.87 12.34 -2.21
N LEU A 165 -1.90 12.84 -2.91
CA LEU A 165 -1.77 13.86 -3.95
C LEU A 165 -1.19 15.15 -3.39
N THR A 166 -1.73 15.67 -2.29
CA THR A 166 -1.22 16.87 -1.61
C THR A 166 0.25 16.69 -1.25
N PHE A 167 0.60 15.57 -0.58
CA PHE A 167 1.98 15.28 -0.21
C PHE A 167 2.95 15.32 -1.40
N TYR A 168 2.63 14.65 -2.52
CA TYR A 168 3.53 14.62 -3.67
C TYR A 168 3.60 15.95 -4.42
N LYS A 169 2.53 16.75 -4.42
CA LYS A 169 2.55 18.12 -4.98
C LYS A 169 3.51 19.00 -4.17
N ASP A 170 3.33 19.04 -2.85
CA ASP A 170 4.15 19.84 -1.94
C ASP A 170 5.63 19.37 -2.00
N PHE A 171 5.86 18.05 -1.92
CA PHE A 171 7.20 17.49 -2.01
C PHE A 171 7.91 17.76 -3.35
N ASN A 172 7.16 17.79 -4.45
CA ASN A 172 7.72 18.13 -5.76
C ASN A 172 8.12 19.61 -5.85
N GLU A 173 7.34 20.50 -5.24
CA GLU A 173 7.57 21.95 -5.26
C GLU A 173 8.72 22.34 -4.34
N GLU A 174 8.62 22.02 -3.05
CA GLU A 174 9.52 22.52 -2.00
C GLU A 174 10.34 21.43 -1.30
N GLY A 175 10.01 20.15 -1.50
CA GLY A 175 10.61 19.04 -0.78
C GLY A 175 9.99 18.85 0.61
N ILE A 176 10.68 18.14 1.51
CA ILE A 176 10.27 18.05 2.92
C ILE A 176 10.85 19.26 3.66
N THR A 177 9.98 20.09 4.24
CA THR A 177 10.32 21.31 5.00
C THR A 177 10.78 20.98 6.42
N ASP A 178 11.47 21.90 7.08
CA ASP A 178 11.94 21.67 8.45
C ASP A 178 10.75 21.58 9.43
N GLU A 179 9.66 22.32 9.19
CA GLU A 179 8.43 22.26 9.99
C GLU A 179 7.72 20.89 9.90
N SER A 180 7.86 20.18 8.78
CA SER A 180 7.23 18.87 8.55
C SER A 180 7.96 17.68 9.21
N VAL A 181 9.08 17.93 9.88
CA VAL A 181 9.97 16.93 10.50
C VAL A 181 10.01 17.08 12.04
N ILE A 182 9.26 18.04 12.61
CA ILE A 182 9.25 18.38 14.05
C ILE A 182 8.11 17.67 14.79
#